data_AF-A0A7R9FP83-F1
#
_entry.id   AF-A0A7R9FP83-F1
#
_cell.length_a   1.000
_cell.length_b   1.000
_cell.length_c   1.000
_cell.angle_alpha   90.00
_cell.angle_beta   90.00
_cell.angle_gamma   90.00
#
_symmetry.space_group_name_H-M   'P 1'
#
loop_
_entity.id
_entity.type
_entity.pdbx_description
1 polymer ?
#
loop_
_entity_poly.entity_id
_entity_poly.type
_entity_poly.pdbx_seq_one_letter_code
_entity_poly.pdbx_strand_id
1 'polypeptide(L)'
;MWPPRQSVLVVTELALSTPDHSFQFKHHDNEELVQVLNDVHRKCPNITRVYTLSERSVRGVPLYVIELSAHPGYHQLLHPEFKYIANMHGNEVLGRELLLKLADYLCDQYNAGDEEVMRLVNLSRIHLLPSMNPDGWQIATDTDEPCMCTAPVALKNFVIEERLFPSLNDAVETARTMGFLVRVRLVAHEAFG
;
A
#
# COMPACT_ATOMS: atom_id res chain seq x y z
N MET A 1 15.30 4.87 -72.99
CA MET A 1 15.68 3.76 -72.11
C MET A 1 16.03 4.34 -70.74
N TRP A 2 15.12 4.22 -69.79
CA TRP A 2 15.30 4.53 -68.36
C TRP A 2 15.22 3.19 -67.60
N PRO A 3 15.94 3.01 -66.48
CA PRO A 3 15.82 1.76 -65.71
C PRO A 3 14.47 1.73 -64.95
N PRO A 4 13.94 0.54 -64.64
CA PRO A 4 12.70 0.42 -63.89
C PRO A 4 12.92 0.85 -62.43
N ARG A 5 11.99 1.65 -61.91
CA ARG A 5 11.92 1.99 -60.49
C ARG A 5 11.60 0.73 -59.69
N GLN A 6 12.51 0.29 -58.83
CA GLN A 6 12.21 -0.71 -57.81
C GLN A 6 11.23 -0.08 -56.81
N SER A 7 10.06 -0.72 -56.66
CA SER A 7 9.09 -0.41 -55.63
C SER A 7 9.67 -0.87 -54.28
N VAL A 8 10.30 0.03 -53.55
CA VAL A 8 10.70 -0.24 -52.16
C VAL A 8 9.43 -0.27 -51.33
N LEU A 9 9.04 -1.46 -50.88
CA LEU A 9 8.01 -1.63 -49.87
C LEU A 9 8.60 -1.09 -48.56
N VAL A 10 8.25 0.14 -48.19
CA VAL A 10 8.54 0.67 -46.87
C VAL A 10 7.59 -0.05 -45.91
N VAL A 11 8.07 -1.12 -45.30
CA VAL A 11 7.38 -1.75 -44.18
C VAL A 11 7.54 -0.78 -43.02
N THR A 12 6.55 0.09 -42.81
CA THR A 12 6.46 0.87 -41.56
C THR A 12 6.22 -0.13 -40.44
N GLU A 13 7.29 -0.47 -39.71
CA GLU A 13 7.16 -1.11 -38.41
C GLU A 13 6.32 -0.18 -37.53
N LEU A 14 5.08 -0.59 -37.26
CA LEU A 14 4.35 -0.05 -36.12
C LEU A 14 5.17 -0.44 -34.89
N ALA A 15 5.95 0.50 -34.37
CA ALA A 15 6.47 0.39 -33.02
C ALA A 15 5.25 0.29 -32.10
N LEU A 16 4.95 -0.94 -31.65
CA LEU A 16 4.09 -1.16 -30.49
C LEU A 16 4.76 -0.41 -29.35
N SER A 17 4.22 0.76 -29.00
CA SER A 17 4.60 1.46 -27.79
C SER A 17 4.29 0.53 -26.64
N THR A 18 5.29 -0.18 -26.12
CA THR A 18 5.19 -0.80 -24.81
C THR A 18 4.78 0.33 -23.87
N PRO A 19 3.64 0.25 -23.17
CA PRO A 19 3.28 1.28 -22.22
C PRO A 19 4.48 1.45 -21.29
N ASP A 20 4.95 2.68 -21.17
CA ASP A 20 6.04 3.00 -20.26
C ASP A 20 5.58 2.57 -18.86
N HIS A 21 6.17 1.49 -18.34
CA HIS A 21 5.86 0.92 -17.02
C HIS A 21 6.49 1.76 -15.90
N SER A 22 6.68 3.05 -16.14
CA SER A 22 7.24 4.00 -15.19
C SER A 22 6.14 4.50 -14.24
N PHE A 23 6.48 4.59 -12.95
CA PHE A 23 5.59 5.15 -11.95
C PHE A 23 5.30 6.63 -12.24
N GLN A 24 4.03 7.01 -12.31
CA GLN A 24 3.62 8.40 -12.55
C GLN A 24 3.48 9.16 -11.23
N PHE A 25 4.20 10.27 -11.09
CA PHE A 25 4.04 11.17 -9.94
C PHE A 25 2.81 12.05 -10.12
N LYS A 26 1.67 11.54 -9.65
CA LYS A 26 0.39 12.24 -9.55
C LYS A 26 -0.37 11.75 -8.32
N HIS A 27 -1.49 12.39 -8.01
CA HIS A 27 -2.43 11.84 -7.05
C HIS A 27 -3.27 10.75 -7.69
N HIS A 28 -3.25 9.55 -7.12
CA HIS A 28 -4.00 8.40 -7.64
C HIS A 28 -5.34 8.28 -6.91
N ASP A 29 -6.43 8.22 -7.67
CA ASP A 29 -7.74 7.91 -7.12
C ASP A 29 -7.81 6.47 -6.58
N ASN A 30 -8.96 6.06 -6.06
CA ASN A 30 -9.12 4.73 -5.46
C ASN A 30 -9.04 3.58 -6.48
N GLU A 31 -9.37 3.81 -7.75
CA GLU A 31 -9.27 2.81 -8.80
C GLU A 31 -7.83 2.73 -9.32
N GLU A 32 -7.20 3.87 -9.56
CA GLU A 32 -5.81 3.97 -10.01
C GLU A 32 -4.83 3.41 -8.98
N LEU A 33 -5.08 3.61 -7.68
CA LEU A 33 -4.29 2.98 -6.61
C LEU A 33 -4.22 1.46 -6.78
N VAL A 34 -5.36 0.83 -7.08
CA VAL A 34 -5.45 -0.62 -7.26
C VAL A 34 -4.70 -1.05 -8.52
N GLN A 35 -4.77 -0.26 -9.58
CA GLN A 35 -4.00 -0.50 -10.80
C GLN A 35 -2.50 -0.48 -10.48
N VAL A 36 -2.01 0.56 -9.80
CA VAL A 36 -0.59 0.67 -9.42
C VAL A 36 -0.12 -0.55 -8.61
N LEU A 37 -0.88 -0.98 -7.61
CA LEU A 37 -0.51 -2.17 -6.81
C LEU A 37 -0.48 -3.45 -7.65
N ASN A 38 -1.44 -3.63 -8.55
CA ASN A 38 -1.46 -4.77 -9.46
C ASN A 38 -0.31 -4.71 -10.47
N ASP A 39 0.11 -3.52 -10.90
CA ASP A 39 1.22 -3.32 -11.83
C ASP A 39 2.54 -3.72 -11.16
N VAL A 40 2.75 -3.29 -9.92
CA VAL A 40 3.89 -3.74 -9.09
C VAL A 40 3.87 -5.26 -8.92
N HIS A 41 2.70 -5.84 -8.64
CA HIS A 41 2.58 -7.29 -8.50
C HIS A 41 2.92 -8.04 -9.80
N ARG A 42 2.44 -7.55 -10.95
CA ARG A 42 2.75 -8.12 -12.26
C ARG A 42 4.25 -8.03 -12.59
N LYS A 43 4.92 -6.97 -12.12
CA LYS A 43 6.37 -6.77 -12.29
C LYS A 43 7.20 -7.68 -11.38
N CYS A 44 6.72 -7.98 -10.17
CA CYS A 44 7.43 -8.77 -9.17
C CYS A 44 6.56 -9.87 -8.52
N PRO A 45 6.00 -10.82 -9.30
CA PRO A 45 5.01 -11.77 -8.76
C PRO A 45 5.59 -12.75 -7.73
N ASN A 46 6.88 -13.04 -7.81
CA ASN A 46 7.55 -14.00 -6.93
C ASN A 46 7.76 -13.47 -5.50
N ILE A 47 7.84 -12.15 -5.36
CA ILE A 47 8.15 -11.50 -4.08
C ILE A 47 7.02 -10.63 -3.56
N THR A 48 5.90 -10.55 -4.28
CA THR A 48 4.77 -9.69 -3.89
C THR A 48 3.45 -10.43 -3.88
N ARG A 49 2.53 -9.92 -3.06
CA ARG A 49 1.13 -10.37 -3.05
C ARG A 49 0.22 -9.21 -2.68
N VAL A 50 -0.78 -8.95 -3.53
CA VAL A 50 -1.83 -7.98 -3.23
C VAL A 50 -3.00 -8.70 -2.57
N TYR A 51 -3.50 -8.15 -1.47
CA TYR A 51 -4.68 -8.66 -0.78
C TYR A 51 -5.51 -7.51 -0.20
N THR A 52 -6.69 -7.85 0.31
CA THR A 52 -7.56 -6.90 1.01
C THR A 52 -7.74 -7.32 2.46
N LEU A 53 -7.89 -6.35 3.35
CA LEU A 53 -8.25 -6.63 4.73
C LEU A 53 -9.69 -7.17 4.82
N SER A 54 -10.02 -7.84 5.93
CA SER A 54 -11.38 -8.34 6.16
C SER A 54 -12.41 -7.21 6.24
N GLU A 55 -12.01 -6.09 6.84
CA GLU A 55 -12.83 -4.90 6.95
C GLU A 55 -12.74 -4.03 5.69
N ARG A 56 -13.84 -3.34 5.41
CA ARG A 56 -13.97 -2.37 4.32
C ARG A 56 -14.16 -0.98 4.90
N SER A 57 -13.96 0.03 4.05
CA SER A 57 -14.35 1.39 4.39
C SER A 57 -15.86 1.49 4.67
N VAL A 58 -16.31 2.61 5.25
CA VAL A 58 -17.74 2.86 5.54
C VAL A 58 -18.58 2.81 4.26
N ARG A 59 -18.02 3.22 3.12
CA ARG A 59 -18.69 3.14 1.80
C ARG A 59 -18.46 1.82 1.07
N GLY A 60 -17.85 0.82 1.72
CA GLY A 60 -17.63 -0.52 1.17
C GLY A 60 -16.40 -0.67 0.27
N VAL A 61 -15.52 0.33 0.23
CA VAL A 61 -14.26 0.28 -0.54
C VAL A 61 -13.30 -0.71 0.16
N PRO A 62 -12.76 -1.71 -0.56
CA PRO A 62 -11.76 -2.60 0.01
C PRO A 62 -10.49 -1.85 0.43
N LEU A 63 -9.89 -2.25 1.54
CA LEU A 63 -8.59 -1.75 1.99
C LEU A 63 -7.48 -2.62 1.43
N TYR A 64 -6.75 -2.10 0.44
CA TYR A 64 -5.73 -2.85 -0.29
C TYR A 64 -4.37 -2.79 0.39
N VAL A 65 -3.74 -3.95 0.51
CA VAL A 65 -2.39 -4.11 1.03
C VAL A 65 -1.53 -4.80 -0.03
N ILE A 66 -0.31 -4.32 -0.23
CA ILE A 66 0.73 -5.06 -0.93
C ILE A 66 1.75 -5.60 0.06
N GLU A 67 1.92 -6.92 0.03
CA GLU A 67 2.93 -7.66 0.76
C GLU A 67 4.19 -7.78 -0.11
N LEU A 68 5.37 -7.55 0.47
CA LEU A 68 6.68 -7.84 -0.14
C LEU A 68 7.49 -8.76 0.78
N SER A 69 7.91 -9.92 0.28
CA SER A 69 8.73 -10.90 1.00
C SER A 69 9.32 -11.95 0.05
N ALA A 70 10.36 -12.67 0.46
CA ALA A 70 10.85 -13.85 -0.28
C ALA A 70 9.80 -14.95 -0.47
N HIS A 71 8.86 -15.09 0.48
CA HIS A 71 7.80 -16.12 0.45
C HIS A 71 6.45 -15.49 0.78
N PRO A 72 5.85 -14.74 -0.16
CA PRO A 72 4.61 -14.02 0.10
C PRO A 72 3.46 -14.98 0.44
N GLY A 73 2.65 -14.59 1.41
CA GLY A 73 1.48 -15.33 1.88
C GLY A 73 1.71 -16.19 3.14
N TYR A 74 2.96 -16.45 3.53
CA TYR A 74 3.28 -17.30 4.67
C TYR A 74 4.25 -16.63 5.63
N HIS A 75 3.98 -16.74 6.93
CA HIS A 75 4.92 -16.31 7.97
C HIS A 75 6.12 -17.26 8.03
N GLN A 76 7.33 -16.71 8.14
CA GLN A 76 8.56 -17.48 8.30
C GLN A 76 9.17 -17.20 9.68
N LEU A 77 9.55 -18.26 10.40
CA LEU A 77 10.24 -18.13 11.69
C LEU A 77 11.51 -17.30 11.51
N LEU A 78 11.73 -16.36 12.43
CA LEU A 78 12.86 -15.41 12.43
C LEU A 78 12.84 -14.37 11.29
N HIS A 79 11.77 -14.30 10.49
CA HIS A 79 11.53 -13.19 9.58
C HIS A 79 10.57 -12.20 10.24
N PRO A 80 11.04 -11.02 10.68
CA PRO A 80 10.17 -10.01 11.26
C PRO A 80 9.11 -9.54 10.27
N GLU A 81 7.90 -9.31 10.78
CA GLU A 81 6.82 -8.66 10.05
C GLU A 81 6.81 -7.17 10.36
N PHE A 82 6.73 -6.36 9.32
CA PHE A 82 6.69 -4.90 9.43
C PHE A 82 5.56 -4.35 8.56
N LYS A 83 4.97 -3.22 8.98
CA LYS A 83 3.92 -2.58 8.22
C LYS A 83 4.06 -1.06 8.20
N TYR A 84 3.76 -0.47 7.04
CA TYR A 84 3.44 0.95 6.93
C TYR A 84 1.97 1.11 6.55
N ILE A 85 1.32 2.04 7.24
CA ILE A 85 -0.06 2.43 7.01
C ILE A 85 -0.06 3.93 6.76
N ALA A 86 -0.77 4.39 5.74
CA ALA A 86 -0.88 5.80 5.41
C ALA A 86 -2.32 6.21 5.11
N ASN A 87 -2.52 7.53 5.01
CA ASN A 87 -3.76 8.16 4.56
C ASN A 87 -4.99 7.67 5.35
N MET A 88 -4.83 7.61 6.68
CA MET A 88 -5.92 7.46 7.64
C MET A 88 -6.73 8.75 7.80
N HIS A 89 -6.07 9.89 7.63
CA HIS A 89 -6.71 11.14 7.32
C HIS A 89 -6.77 11.28 5.80
N GLY A 90 -7.98 11.33 5.25
CA GLY A 90 -8.21 11.25 3.80
C GLY A 90 -7.53 12.37 3.00
N ASN A 91 -7.39 13.56 3.60
CA ASN A 91 -6.73 14.74 3.03
C ASN A 91 -5.20 14.77 3.24
N GLU A 92 -4.62 13.82 4.00
CA GLU A 92 -3.16 13.69 4.19
C GLU A 92 -2.56 12.74 3.14
N VAL A 93 -2.54 13.21 1.90
CA VAL A 93 -2.30 12.39 0.69
C VAL A 93 -0.85 11.95 0.52
N LEU A 94 0.12 12.69 1.07
CA LEU A 94 1.55 12.45 0.82
C LEU A 94 1.95 11.00 1.17
N GLY A 95 1.46 10.48 2.30
CA GLY A 95 1.75 9.10 2.71
C GLY A 95 1.20 8.06 1.74
N ARG A 96 0.02 8.29 1.15
CA ARG A 96 -0.58 7.40 0.14
C ARG A 96 0.35 7.23 -1.05
N GLU A 97 0.78 8.34 -1.64
CA GLU A 97 1.63 8.33 -2.82
C GLU A 97 3.04 7.81 -2.54
N LEU A 98 3.60 8.13 -1.36
CA LEU A 98 4.90 7.61 -0.95
C LEU A 98 4.88 6.09 -0.79
N LEU A 99 3.81 5.49 -0.24
CA LEU A 99 3.72 4.04 -0.13
C LEU A 99 3.54 3.35 -1.49
N LEU A 100 2.81 3.96 -2.42
CA LEU A 100 2.73 3.46 -3.79
C LEU A 100 4.09 3.51 -4.48
N LYS A 101 4.81 4.63 -4.37
CA LYS A 101 6.15 4.74 -4.94
C LYS A 101 7.15 3.82 -4.26
N LEU A 102 7.03 3.59 -2.94
CA LEU A 102 7.88 2.65 -2.20
C LEU A 102 7.70 1.22 -2.71
N ALA A 103 6.46 0.79 -2.96
CA ALA A 103 6.18 -0.54 -3.50
C ALA A 103 6.83 -0.74 -4.88
N ASP A 104 6.67 0.23 -5.78
CA ASP A 104 7.31 0.26 -7.09
C ASP A 104 8.85 0.26 -6.98
N TYR A 105 9.41 1.14 -6.14
CA TYR A 105 10.85 1.22 -5.92
C TYR A 105 11.46 -0.08 -5.40
N LEU A 106 10.84 -0.72 -4.40
CA LEU A 106 11.33 -1.98 -3.84
C LEU A 106 11.33 -3.09 -4.89
N CYS A 107 10.27 -3.18 -5.72
CA CYS A 107 10.23 -4.14 -6.83
C CYS A 107 11.34 -3.86 -7.86
N ASP A 108 11.55 -2.60 -8.22
CA ASP A 108 12.51 -2.19 -9.24
C ASP A 108 13.95 -2.46 -8.81
N GLN A 109 14.29 -2.07 -7.59
CA GLN A 109 15.63 -2.29 -7.04
C GLN A 109 15.88 -3.78 -6.77
N TYR A 110 14.87 -4.53 -6.34
CA TYR A 110 15.00 -5.98 -6.20
C TYR A 110 15.32 -6.65 -7.55
N ASN A 111 14.60 -6.28 -8.61
CA ASN A 111 14.85 -6.80 -9.96
C ASN A 111 16.19 -6.31 -10.55
N ALA A 112 16.65 -5.12 -10.15
CA ALA A 112 17.96 -4.60 -10.52
C ALA A 112 19.12 -5.31 -9.79
N GLY A 113 18.83 -6.10 -8.76
CA GLY A 113 19.84 -6.81 -7.96
C GLY A 113 20.51 -5.93 -6.91
N ASP A 114 19.84 -4.88 -6.43
CA ASP A 114 20.35 -4.07 -5.33
C ASP A 114 20.48 -4.91 -4.05
N GLU A 115 21.71 -5.03 -3.52
CA GLU A 115 22.00 -5.92 -2.40
C GLU A 115 21.26 -5.53 -1.10
N GLU A 116 21.04 -4.24 -0.86
CA GLU A 116 20.36 -3.76 0.34
C GLU A 116 18.87 -4.08 0.28
N VAL A 117 18.22 -3.77 -0.85
CA VAL A 117 16.79 -4.06 -1.06
C VAL A 117 16.54 -5.57 -1.11
N MET A 118 17.39 -6.34 -1.79
CA MET A 118 17.29 -7.80 -1.80
C MET A 118 17.39 -8.36 -0.39
N ARG A 119 18.36 -7.91 0.41
CA ARG A 119 18.51 -8.33 1.79
C ARG A 119 17.29 -7.94 2.63
N LEU A 120 16.77 -6.74 2.45
CA LEU A 120 15.58 -6.26 3.17
C LEU A 120 14.35 -7.13 2.88
N VAL A 121 14.03 -7.36 1.61
CA VAL A 121 12.87 -8.17 1.18
C VAL A 121 13.04 -9.64 1.57
N ASN A 122 14.26 -10.17 1.51
CA ASN A 122 14.52 -11.58 1.83
C ASN A 122 14.49 -11.87 3.33
N LEU A 123 14.86 -10.91 4.17
CA LEU A 123 14.93 -11.08 5.62
C LEU A 123 13.70 -10.56 6.36
N SER A 124 12.72 -9.97 5.67
CA SER A 124 11.54 -9.42 6.32
C SER A 124 10.27 -9.70 5.52
N ARG A 125 9.14 -9.40 6.15
CA ARG A 125 7.82 -9.44 5.52
C ARG A 125 7.17 -8.07 5.66
N ILE A 126 7.12 -7.33 4.56
CA ILE A 126 6.72 -5.92 4.55
C ILE A 126 5.27 -5.84 4.04
N HIS A 127 4.40 -5.18 4.80
CA HIS A 127 3.01 -4.94 4.43
C HIS A 127 2.77 -3.44 4.27
N LEU A 128 2.42 -2.99 3.07
CA LEU A 128 2.13 -1.58 2.78
C LEU A 128 0.64 -1.40 2.55
N LEU A 129 -0.02 -0.61 3.39
CA LEU A 129 -1.42 -0.18 3.26
C LEU A 129 -1.42 1.32 2.87
N PRO A 130 -1.50 1.66 1.56
CA PRO A 130 -1.37 3.04 1.11
C PRO A 130 -2.53 3.94 1.54
N SER A 131 -3.73 3.39 1.71
CA SER A 131 -4.90 4.16 2.15
C SER A 131 -5.75 3.38 3.14
N MET A 132 -5.72 3.83 4.39
CA MET A 132 -6.59 3.33 5.45
C MET A 132 -8.00 3.95 5.38
N ASN A 133 -8.09 5.20 4.89
CA ASN A 133 -9.34 5.93 4.73
C ASN A 133 -9.60 6.37 3.27
N PRO A 134 -9.92 5.42 2.36
CA PRO A 134 -10.16 5.72 0.94
C PRO A 134 -11.44 6.55 0.72
N ASP A 135 -12.40 6.51 1.65
CA ASP A 135 -13.62 7.31 1.60
C ASP A 135 -13.32 8.79 1.82
N GLY A 136 -12.48 9.10 2.81
CA GLY A 136 -12.04 10.45 3.11
C GLY A 136 -11.20 11.03 1.97
N TRP A 137 -10.36 10.22 1.34
CA TRP A 137 -9.62 10.62 0.15
C TRP A 137 -10.56 11.03 -0.99
N GLN A 138 -11.55 10.19 -1.32
CA GLN A 138 -12.54 10.52 -2.36
C GLN A 138 -13.25 11.85 -2.08
N ILE A 139 -13.65 12.09 -0.83
CA ILE A 139 -14.31 13.34 -0.45
C ILE A 139 -13.36 14.53 -0.62
N ALA A 140 -12.09 14.38 -0.22
CA ALA A 140 -11.09 15.43 -0.35
C ALA A 140 -10.74 15.76 -1.81
N THR A 141 -10.79 14.77 -2.72
CA THR A 141 -10.58 14.99 -4.16
C THR A 141 -11.78 15.56 -4.88
N ASP A 142 -13.00 15.22 -4.43
CA ASP A 142 -14.24 15.67 -5.08
C ASP A 142 -14.54 17.17 -4.79
N THR A 143 -13.88 17.77 -3.81
CA THR A 143 -14.02 19.20 -3.49
C THR A 143 -12.97 20.03 -4.23
N ASP A 144 -13.41 20.96 -5.09
CA ASP A 144 -12.56 21.97 -5.77
C ASP A 144 -11.91 23.01 -4.82
N GLU A 145 -11.92 22.76 -3.50
CA GLU A 145 -11.45 23.69 -2.48
C GLU A 145 -9.97 23.38 -2.12
N PRO A 146 -9.05 24.35 -2.23
CA PRO A 146 -7.63 24.14 -1.94
C PRO A 146 -7.41 23.76 -0.47
N CYS A 147 -6.80 22.59 -0.23
CA CYS A 147 -6.31 22.09 1.07
C CYS A 147 -7.08 22.61 2.29
N MET A 148 -8.29 22.10 2.51
CA MET A 148 -9.02 22.34 3.73
C MET A 148 -8.28 21.67 4.91
N CYS A 149 -7.68 22.48 5.78
CA CYS A 149 -7.04 22.03 7.02
C CYS A 149 -8.01 21.32 8.00
N THR A 150 -9.32 21.25 7.69
CA THR A 150 -10.37 20.77 8.60
C THR A 150 -11.44 19.87 7.97
N ALA A 151 -11.35 19.46 6.70
CA ALA A 151 -12.35 18.58 6.06
C ALA A 151 -11.75 17.45 5.20
N PRO A 152 -12.23 16.20 5.31
CA PRO A 152 -12.58 15.48 6.54
C PRO A 152 -11.36 14.67 7.01
N VAL A 153 -10.73 15.13 8.09
CA VAL A 153 -9.77 14.34 8.89
C VAL A 153 -10.45 13.08 9.45
N ALA A 154 -11.79 13.03 9.45
CA ALA A 154 -12.58 11.95 10.02
C ALA A 154 -13.32 11.12 8.95
N LEU A 155 -13.67 9.88 9.29
CA LEU A 155 -14.67 9.11 8.56
C LEU A 155 -15.98 9.89 8.42
N LYS A 156 -16.88 9.46 7.53
CA LYS A 156 -18.24 10.03 7.34
C LYS A 156 -19.08 10.08 8.64
N ASN A 157 -18.63 9.42 9.70
CA ASN A 157 -19.19 9.41 11.06
C ASN A 157 -18.43 10.29 12.08
N PHE A 158 -17.58 11.22 11.65
CA PHE A 158 -16.79 12.12 12.52
C PHE A 158 -15.82 11.43 13.48
N VAL A 159 -15.42 10.19 13.20
CA VAL A 159 -14.40 9.50 13.99
C VAL A 159 -13.05 9.56 13.29
N ILE A 160 -12.05 10.07 14.01
CA ILE A 160 -10.65 10.05 13.61
C ILE A 160 -10.15 8.62 13.84
N GLU A 161 -9.54 8.01 12.83
CA GLU A 161 -9.14 6.61 12.86
C GLU A 161 -8.12 6.30 13.98
N GLU A 162 -7.20 7.23 14.26
CA GLU A 162 -6.29 7.18 15.42
C GLU A 162 -6.99 7.21 16.79
N ARG A 163 -8.27 7.59 16.84
CA ARG A 163 -9.09 7.61 18.07
C ARG A 163 -10.07 6.44 18.17
N LEU A 164 -10.06 5.51 17.20
CA LEU A 164 -10.85 4.28 17.25
C LEU A 164 -10.14 3.13 17.97
N PHE A 165 -8.83 3.26 18.22
CA PHE A 165 -8.10 2.26 18.97
C PHE A 165 -8.50 2.29 20.44
N PRO A 166 -8.81 1.13 21.07
CA PRO A 166 -9.02 1.08 22.50
C PRO A 166 -7.84 1.69 23.25
N SER A 167 -8.10 2.70 24.09
CA SER A 167 -7.09 3.27 24.96
C SER A 167 -6.69 2.23 26.00
N LEU A 168 -5.50 1.65 25.85
CA LEU A 168 -4.92 0.80 26.89
C LEU A 168 -4.61 1.61 28.15
N ASN A 169 -4.45 2.92 28.05
CA ASN A 169 -4.27 3.80 29.20
C ASN A 169 -5.53 3.79 30.07
N ASP A 170 -6.71 3.93 29.47
CA ASP A 170 -7.99 3.95 30.18
C ASP A 170 -8.29 2.59 30.82
N ALA A 171 -7.94 1.50 30.13
CA ALA A 171 -8.07 0.14 30.65
C ALA A 171 -7.13 -0.11 31.85
N VAL A 172 -5.89 0.39 31.79
CA VAL A 172 -4.93 0.31 32.90
C VAL A 172 -5.36 1.19 34.07
N GLU A 173 -5.91 2.37 33.81
CA GLU A 173 -6.38 3.30 34.84
C GLU A 173 -7.65 2.79 35.54
N THR A 174 -8.57 2.16 34.80
CA THR A 174 -9.74 1.47 35.33
C THR A 174 -9.34 0.25 36.18
N ALA A 175 -8.40 -0.57 35.70
CA ALA A 175 -7.88 -1.69 36.47
C ALA A 175 -7.18 -1.22 37.77
N ARG A 176 -6.46 -0.11 37.71
CA ARG A 176 -5.78 0.50 38.87
C ARG A 176 -6.76 1.07 39.90
N THR A 177 -7.83 1.73 39.47
CA THR A 177 -8.88 2.27 40.35
C THR A 177 -9.77 1.17 40.93
N MET A 178 -9.97 0.05 40.23
CA MET A 178 -10.67 -1.14 40.73
C MET A 178 -9.77 -2.08 41.57
N GLY A 179 -8.52 -1.71 41.85
CA GLY A 179 -7.61 -2.49 42.70
C GLY A 179 -7.06 -3.78 42.06
N PHE A 180 -7.23 -3.95 40.74
CA PHE A 180 -6.64 -5.06 40.01
C PHE A 180 -5.17 -4.74 39.69
N LEU A 181 -4.26 -5.56 40.20
CA LEU A 181 -2.88 -5.56 39.75
C LEU A 181 -2.85 -6.06 38.29
N VAL A 182 -2.63 -5.17 37.33
CA VAL A 182 -2.40 -5.55 35.93
C VAL A 182 -1.08 -6.31 35.86
N ARG A 183 -1.14 -7.65 36.00
CA ARG A 183 -0.03 -8.52 35.67
C ARG A 183 0.04 -8.60 34.16
N VAL A 184 0.98 -7.89 33.56
CA VAL A 184 1.41 -8.14 32.18
C VAL A 184 1.99 -9.55 32.16
N ARG A 185 1.16 -10.53 31.82
CA ARG A 185 1.61 -11.87 31.50
C ARG A 185 2.14 -11.77 30.09
N LEU A 186 3.46 -11.85 29.92
CA LEU A 186 4.05 -12.21 28.64
C LEU A 186 3.48 -13.58 28.28
N VAL A 187 2.42 -13.58 27.48
CA VAL A 187 1.92 -14.80 26.86
C VAL A 187 2.82 -14.99 25.64
N ALA A 188 3.94 -15.67 25.83
CA ALA A 188 4.53 -16.43 24.74
C ALA A 188 3.55 -17.57 24.46
N HIS A 189 2.57 -17.33 23.59
CA HIS A 189 1.67 -18.40 23.18
C HIS A 189 2.39 -19.21 22.10
N GLU A 190 2.79 -20.41 22.50
CA GLU A 190 2.90 -21.58 21.64
C GLU A 190 1.66 -21.64 20.74
N ALA A 191 1.84 -21.50 19.44
CA ALA A 191 0.83 -21.85 18.45
C ALA A 191 1.51 -22.74 17.40
N PHE A 192 1.78 -23.98 17.79
CA PHE A 192 1.84 -25.11 16.87
C PHE A 192 0.47 -25.76 16.83
N GLY A 193 -0.08 -25.87 15.62
CA GLY A 193 -1.31 -26.58 15.27
C GLY A 193 -1.49 -26.49 13.77
#